data_AF-A0A9X2E9R1-F1
#
_entry.id   AF-A0A9X2E9R1-F1
#
_cell.length_a   1.000
_cell.length_b   1.000
_cell.length_c   1.000
_cell.angle_alpha   90.00
_cell.angle_beta   90.00
_cell.angle_gamma   90.00
#
_symmetry.space_group_name_H-M   'P 1'
#
loop_
_entity.id
_entity.type
_entity.pdbx_description
1 polymer ?
#
loop_
_entity_poly.entity_id
_entity_poly.type
_entity_poly.pdbx_seq_one_letter_code
_entity_poly.pdbx_strand_id
1 'polypeptide(L)'
;MPLAHPVDLVDGLVRPVAAIPNVPVLDPSVPDEQVAAFLAGIAHADTGFVVRTDSGERALAVVAATAAALCGEDIRAALTDPDVEFLRGLRGPAIAALREVLLAVETARPEAVAAGLTALE
;
A
#
# COMPACT_ATOMS: atom_id res chain seq x y z
N MET A 1 11.95 -23.63 14.47
CA MET A 1 12.41 -22.73 13.38
C MET A 1 11.24 -22.59 12.43
N PRO A 2 10.51 -21.46 12.39
CA PRO A 2 9.41 -21.32 11.46
C PRO A 2 9.98 -21.06 10.07
N LEU A 3 9.47 -21.79 9.07
CA LEU A 3 9.75 -21.52 7.67
C LEU A 3 9.21 -20.12 7.40
N ALA A 4 10.08 -19.17 7.04
CA ALA A 4 9.65 -17.88 6.56
C ALA A 4 8.85 -18.13 5.29
N HIS A 5 7.52 -18.07 5.40
CA HIS A 5 6.67 -17.97 4.23
C HIS A 5 7.22 -16.81 3.39
N PRO A 6 7.37 -16.96 2.06
CA PRO A 6 7.66 -15.79 1.23
C PRO A 6 6.61 -14.75 1.59
N VAL A 7 7.06 -13.61 2.12
CA VAL A 7 6.18 -12.51 2.50
C VAL A 7 5.59 -12.04 1.19
N ASP A 8 4.38 -12.48 0.91
CA ASP A 8 3.63 -12.03 -0.24
C ASP A 8 3.09 -10.63 0.09
N LEU A 9 3.16 -9.74 -0.89
CA LEU A 9 2.77 -8.35 -0.70
C LEU A 9 1.27 -8.22 -0.41
N VAL A 10 0.45 -9.09 -1.02
CA VAL A 10 -1.01 -9.03 -0.95
C VAL A 10 -1.53 -9.82 0.26
N ASP A 11 -0.80 -10.85 0.70
CA ASP A 11 -1.19 -11.70 1.82
C ASP A 11 -1.36 -10.89 3.12
N GLY A 12 -2.57 -10.93 3.67
CA GLY A 12 -2.95 -10.18 4.87
C GLY A 12 -2.87 -8.66 4.75
N LEU A 13 -2.75 -8.10 3.53
CA LEU A 13 -2.75 -6.65 3.31
C LEU A 13 -4.17 -6.08 3.35
N VAL A 14 -5.13 -6.76 2.72
CA VAL A 14 -6.53 -6.35 2.68
C VAL A 14 -7.26 -6.86 3.92
N ARG A 15 -7.91 -5.96 4.66
CA ARG A 15 -8.70 -6.31 5.84
C ARG A 15 -10.00 -5.52 5.93
N PRO A 16 -11.03 -6.04 6.63
CA PRO A 16 -12.21 -5.25 6.93
C PRO A 16 -11.85 -3.99 7.73
N VAL A 17 -12.63 -2.93 7.55
CA VAL A 17 -12.48 -1.67 8.30
C VAL A 17 -12.48 -1.94 9.80
N ALA A 18 -11.39 -1.57 10.48
CA ALA A 18 -11.25 -1.69 11.91
C ALA A 18 -10.99 -0.31 12.53
N ALA A 19 -11.49 -0.07 13.74
CA ALA A 19 -11.13 1.11 14.49
C ALA A 19 -9.75 0.88 15.12
N ILE A 20 -8.69 1.27 14.43
CA ILE A 20 -7.33 1.16 14.96
C ILE A 20 -6.96 2.48 15.61
N PRO A 21 -6.87 2.53 16.95
CA PRO A 21 -6.50 3.75 17.64
C PRO A 21 -5.05 4.13 17.29
N ASN A 22 -4.83 5.43 17.10
CA ASN A 22 -3.49 6.04 16.92
C ASN A 22 -2.72 5.63 15.65
N VAL A 23 -3.40 5.16 14.60
CA VAL A 23 -2.77 4.91 13.29
C VAL A 23 -3.32 5.92 12.26
N PRO A 24 -2.45 6.62 11.52
CA PRO A 24 -2.86 7.48 10.42
C PRO A 24 -3.68 6.71 9.38
N VAL A 25 -4.82 7.28 8.97
CA VAL A 25 -5.68 6.72 7.93
C VAL A 25 -5.61 7.62 6.70
N LEU A 26 -5.20 7.04 5.57
CA LEU A 26 -5.21 7.70 4.27
C LEU A 26 -6.49 7.33 3.52
N ASP A 27 -7.25 8.34 3.12
CA ASP A 27 -8.33 8.19 2.14
C ASP A 27 -7.77 8.54 0.75
N PRO A 28 -7.62 7.56 -0.17
CA PRO A 28 -7.08 7.82 -1.51
C PRO A 28 -8.10 8.42 -2.48
N SER A 29 -9.30 8.77 -1.99
CA SER A 29 -10.29 9.55 -2.73
C SER A 29 -9.95 11.05 -2.73
N VAL A 30 -9.01 11.47 -1.88
CA VAL A 30 -8.45 12.83 -1.93
C VAL A 30 -7.61 13.02 -3.20
N PRO A 31 -7.42 14.26 -3.68
CA PRO A 31 -6.57 14.56 -4.81
C PRO A 31 -5.17 13.93 -4.70
N ASP A 32 -4.64 13.45 -5.83
CA ASP A 32 -3.35 12.74 -5.88
C ASP A 32 -2.18 13.58 -5.32
N GLU A 33 -2.25 14.91 -5.40
CA GLU A 33 -1.28 15.81 -4.77
C GLU A 33 -1.25 15.68 -3.24
N GLN A 34 -2.42 15.51 -2.61
CA GLN A 34 -2.53 15.31 -1.18
C GLN A 34 -2.10 13.91 -0.78
N VAL A 35 -2.45 12.90 -1.59
CA VAL A 35 -1.94 11.53 -1.40
C VAL A 35 -0.42 11.51 -1.48
N ALA A 36 0.16 12.13 -2.50
CA ALA A 36 1.61 12.19 -2.68
C ALA A 36 2.31 12.94 -1.54
N ALA A 37 1.76 14.07 -1.09
CA ALA A 37 2.30 14.81 0.05
C ALA A 37 2.24 13.99 1.35
N PHE A 38 1.15 13.25 1.57
CA PHE A 38 1.02 12.35 2.71
C PHE A 38 2.04 11.21 2.65
N LEU A 39 2.18 10.56 1.49
CA LEU A 39 3.13 9.45 1.29
C LEU A 39 4.58 9.90 1.45
N ALA A 40 4.93 11.09 0.94
CA ALA A 40 6.25 11.68 1.13
C ALA A 40 6.54 11.97 2.62
N GLY A 41 5.53 12.42 3.38
CA GLY A 41 5.67 12.65 4.82
C GLY A 41 5.80 11.36 5.63
N ILE A 42 4.94 10.38 5.35
CA ILE A 42 4.88 9.13 6.13
C ILE A 42 6.07 8.20 5.84
N ALA A 43 6.67 8.28 4.64
CA ALA A 43 7.89 7.53 4.32
C ALA A 43 9.09 7.91 5.21
N HIS A 44 9.06 9.08 5.83
CA HIS A 44 10.05 9.53 6.82
C HIS A 44 9.57 9.43 8.27
N ALA A 45 8.33 9.00 8.49
CA ALA A 45 7.77 8.83 9.82
C ALA A 45 8.15 7.45 10.38
N ASP A 46 8.36 7.37 11.69
CA ASP A 46 8.56 6.09 12.40
C ASP A 46 7.25 5.30 12.59
N THR A 47 6.16 5.72 11.94
CA THR A 47 4.83 5.09 12.07
C THR A 47 4.27 4.75 10.72
N GLY A 48 3.76 3.53 10.58
CA GLY A 48 2.98 3.12 9.41
C GLY A 48 1.56 3.73 9.40
N PHE A 49 0.87 3.56 8.29
CA PHE A 49 -0.48 4.06 8.04
C PHE A 49 -1.38 2.96 7.46
N VAL A 50 -2.67 3.22 7.45
CA VAL A 50 -3.67 2.37 6.80
C VAL A 50 -4.36 3.13 5.69
N VAL A 51 -4.64 2.46 4.58
CA VAL A 51 -5.43 3.03 3.49
C VAL A 51 -6.87 2.61 3.69
N ARG A 52 -7.82 3.52 3.50
CA ARG A 52 -9.24 3.15 3.46
C ARG A 52 -9.80 3.36 2.07
N THR A 53 -10.10 2.28 1.36
CA THR A 53 -10.68 2.37 0.01
C THR A 53 -11.50 1.14 -0.33
N ASP A 54 -12.52 1.33 -1.17
CA ASP A 54 -13.32 0.24 -1.73
C ASP A 54 -12.97 -0.04 -3.20
N SER A 55 -11.95 0.64 -3.75
CA SER A 55 -11.47 0.46 -5.12
C SER A 55 -10.13 -0.27 -5.11
N GLY A 56 -10.07 -1.43 -5.77
CA GLY A 56 -8.82 -2.18 -5.97
C GLY A 56 -7.80 -1.41 -6.80
N GLU A 57 -8.23 -0.64 -7.80
CA GLU A 57 -7.34 0.23 -8.60
C GLU A 57 -6.68 1.30 -7.73
N ARG A 58 -7.45 1.94 -6.85
CA ARG A 58 -6.91 2.91 -5.90
C ARG A 58 -5.99 2.26 -4.87
N ALA A 59 -6.31 1.05 -4.40
CA ALA A 59 -5.44 0.30 -3.51
C ALA A 59 -4.09 0.00 -4.19
N LEU A 60 -4.12 -0.49 -5.44
CA LEU A 60 -2.92 -0.76 -6.24
C LEU A 60 -2.09 0.51 -6.46
N ALA A 61 -2.74 1.62 -6.84
CA ALA A 61 -2.07 2.90 -7.03
C ALA A 61 -1.37 3.38 -5.75
N VAL A 62 -2.00 3.24 -4.58
CA VAL A 62 -1.35 3.62 -3.31
C VAL A 62 -0.20 2.67 -2.96
N VAL A 63 -0.32 1.38 -3.23
CA VAL A 63 0.80 0.43 -3.03
C VAL A 63 2.00 0.81 -3.90
N ALA A 64 1.78 1.09 -5.20
CA ALA A 64 2.82 1.57 -6.11
C ALA A 64 3.43 2.89 -5.64
N ALA A 65 2.59 3.84 -5.26
CA ALA A 65 3.00 5.15 -4.78
C ALA A 65 3.78 5.08 -3.45
N THR A 66 3.44 4.15 -2.57
CA THR A 66 4.18 3.90 -1.33
C THR A 66 5.56 3.33 -1.65
N ALA A 67 5.65 2.39 -2.59
CA ALA A 67 6.92 1.85 -3.05
C ALA A 67 7.80 2.94 -3.67
N ALA A 68 7.22 3.79 -4.52
CA ALA A 68 7.89 4.96 -5.09
C ALA A 68 8.39 5.92 -4.00
N ALA A 69 7.58 6.21 -2.99
CA ALA A 69 7.98 7.07 -1.86
C ALA A 69 9.17 6.49 -1.08
N LEU A 70 9.19 5.18 -0.85
CA LEU A 70 10.30 4.49 -0.19
C LEU A 70 11.58 4.45 -1.04
N CYS A 71 11.43 4.36 -2.36
CA CYS A 71 12.54 4.39 -3.31
C CYS A 71 13.03 5.81 -3.64
N GLY A 72 12.30 6.85 -3.22
CA GLY A 72 12.60 8.24 -3.58
C GLY A 72 12.24 8.58 -5.04
N GLU A 73 11.31 7.83 -5.64
CA GLU A 73 10.84 7.98 -7.02
C GLU A 73 9.59 8.88 -7.10
N ASP A 74 9.07 9.12 -8.31
CA ASP A 74 7.93 10.00 -8.52
C ASP A 74 6.61 9.36 -8.07
N ILE A 75 6.16 9.77 -6.88
CA ILE A 75 4.91 9.30 -6.26
C ILE A 75 3.69 9.62 -7.13
N ARG A 76 3.67 10.78 -7.82
CA ARG A 76 2.51 11.17 -8.66
C ARG A 76 2.43 10.32 -9.92
N ALA A 77 3.59 10.02 -10.51
CA ALA A 77 3.67 9.10 -11.63
C ALA A 77 3.13 7.72 -11.23
N ALA A 78 3.59 7.18 -10.09
CA ALA A 78 3.14 5.88 -9.59
C ALA A 78 1.64 5.82 -9.21
N LEU A 79 1.03 6.95 -8.83
CA LEU A 79 -0.42 7.03 -8.60
C LEU A 79 -1.23 6.98 -9.91
N THR A 80 -0.67 7.52 -11.00
CA THR A 80 -1.36 7.60 -12.30
C THR A 80 -1.11 6.34 -13.13
N ASP A 81 0.11 5.81 -13.07
CA ASP A 81 0.59 4.65 -13.82
C ASP A 81 1.33 3.71 -12.85
N PRO A 82 0.59 2.81 -12.17
CA PRO A 82 1.17 1.89 -11.20
C PRO A 82 2.10 0.88 -11.89
N ASP A 83 3.38 0.85 -11.52
CA ASP A 83 4.34 -0.11 -12.06
C ASP A 83 4.17 -1.50 -11.41
N VAL A 84 3.27 -2.29 -11.99
CA VAL A 84 2.95 -3.66 -11.54
C VAL A 84 4.15 -4.59 -11.66
N GLU A 85 4.99 -4.42 -12.69
CA GLU A 85 6.18 -5.27 -12.89
C GLU A 85 7.25 -4.99 -11.83
N PHE A 86 7.44 -3.72 -11.45
CA PHE A 86 8.29 -3.35 -10.32
C PHE A 86 7.78 -3.95 -9.02
N LEU A 87 6.47 -3.86 -8.75
CA LEU A 87 5.86 -4.40 -7.54
C LEU A 87 5.98 -5.93 -7.47
N ARG A 88 5.78 -6.65 -8.58
CA ARG A 88 6.03 -8.10 -8.69
C ARG A 88 7.50 -8.48 -8.50
N GLY A 89 8.41 -7.59 -8.89
CA GLY A 89 9.85 -7.75 -8.73
C GLY A 89 10.35 -7.55 -7.30
N LEU A 90 9.52 -7.02 -6.39
CA LEU A 90 9.91 -6.77 -5.00
C LEU A 90 10.30 -8.08 -4.30
N ARG A 91 11.30 -7.98 -3.42
CA ARG A 91 11.82 -9.10 -2.65
C ARG A 91 11.65 -8.84 -1.16
N GLY A 92 11.81 -9.89 -0.35
CA GLY A 92 11.57 -9.89 1.10
C GLY A 92 11.89 -8.58 1.86
N PRO A 93 13.09 -7.99 1.73
CA PRO A 93 13.41 -6.73 2.42
C PRO A 93 12.56 -5.53 1.98
N ALA A 94 12.28 -5.42 0.67
CA ALA A 94 11.47 -4.33 0.14
C ALA A 94 9.99 -4.51 0.48
N ILE A 95 9.50 -5.76 0.45
CA ILE A 95 8.14 -6.09 0.89
C ILE A 95 7.99 -5.80 2.39
N ALA A 96 8.98 -6.17 3.21
CA ALA A 96 8.98 -5.87 4.64
C ALA A 96 8.94 -4.36 4.91
N ALA A 97 9.79 -3.56 4.25
CA ALA A 97 9.78 -2.10 4.39
C ALA A 97 8.44 -1.49 3.98
N LEU A 98 7.86 -1.95 2.87
CA LEU A 98 6.53 -1.50 2.46
C LEU A 98 5.45 -1.93 3.45
N ARG A 99 5.55 -3.12 4.05
CA ARG A 99 4.61 -3.65 5.05
C ARG A 99 4.75 -2.98 6.42
N GLU A 100 5.89 -2.37 6.73
CA GLU A 100 6.11 -1.53 7.91
C GLU A 100 5.44 -0.16 7.76
N VAL A 101 5.45 0.39 6.55
CA VAL A 101 4.84 1.68 6.25
C VAL A 101 3.34 1.55 5.92
N LEU A 102 2.96 0.67 4.99
CA LEU A 102 1.58 0.34 4.67
C LEU A 102 1.12 -0.86 5.50
N LEU A 103 0.44 -0.57 6.60
CA LEU A 103 0.02 -1.57 7.57
C LEU A 103 -1.18 -2.38 7.10
N ALA A 104 -2.10 -1.77 6.34
CA ALA A 104 -3.20 -2.47 5.70
C ALA A 104 -3.97 -1.58 4.73
N VAL A 105 -4.74 -2.23 3.85
CA VAL A 105 -5.85 -1.65 3.10
C VAL A 105 -7.15 -2.08 3.76
N GLU A 106 -7.80 -1.13 4.43
CA GLU A 106 -9.11 -1.27 5.04
C GLU A 106 -10.21 -1.02 4.01
N THR A 107 -11.15 -1.95 3.91
CA THR A 107 -12.25 -1.87 2.95
C THR A 107 -13.52 -2.52 3.49
N ALA A 108 -14.68 -2.03 3.04
CA ALA A 108 -15.94 -2.73 3.23
C ALA A 108 -16.13 -3.86 2.20
N ARG A 109 -15.31 -3.90 1.15
CA ARG A 109 -15.38 -4.85 0.03
C ARG A 109 -14.03 -5.56 -0.19
N PRO A 110 -13.61 -6.45 0.73
CA PRO A 110 -12.30 -7.11 0.66
C PRO A 110 -12.10 -7.87 -0.64
N GLU A 111 -13.12 -8.56 -1.15
CA GLU A 111 -13.01 -9.30 -2.43
C GLU A 111 -12.80 -8.38 -3.64
N ALA A 112 -13.45 -7.22 -3.68
CA ALA A 112 -13.32 -6.27 -4.78
C ALA A 112 -11.93 -5.63 -4.81
N VAL A 113 -11.38 -5.33 -3.63
CA VAL A 113 -10.03 -4.78 -3.50
C VAL A 113 -8.99 -5.86 -3.81
N ALA A 114 -9.15 -7.07 -3.29
CA ALA A 114 -8.27 -8.19 -3.57
C ALA A 114 -8.21 -8.50 -5.08
N ALA A 115 -9.35 -8.48 -5.78
CA ALA A 115 -9.39 -8.69 -7.22
C ALA A 115 -8.59 -7.63 -8.02
N GLY A 116 -8.52 -6.38 -7.53
CA GLY A 116 -7.66 -5.35 -8.15
C GLY A 116 -6.17 -5.54 -7.86
N LEU A 117 -5.84 -6.27 -6.79
CA LEU A 117 -4.47 -6.59 -6.38
C LEU A 117 -4.00 -7.95 -6.93
N THR A 118 -4.87 -8.75 -7.55
CA THR A 118 -4.49 -10.01 -8.24
C THR A 118 -3.43 -9.80 -9.32
N ALA A 119 -3.27 -8.58 -9.82
CA ALA A 119 -2.14 -8.22 -10.68
C ALA A 119 -0.77 -8.36 -9.98
N LEU A 120 -0.70 -8.44 -8.65
CA LEU A 120 0.52 -8.57 -7.87
C LEU A 120 0.81 -10.01 -7.41
N GLU A 121 -0.13 -10.93 -7.62
CA GLU A 121 0.01 -12.37 -7.37
C GLU A 121 0.82 -13.09 -8.47
#